data_AF-A0A7C5Y6M6-F1
#
_entry.id   AF-A0A7C5Y6M6-F1
#
_cell.length_a   1.000
_cell.length_b   1.000
_cell.length_c   1.000
_cell.angle_alpha   90.00
_cell.angle_beta   90.00
_cell.angle_gamma   90.00
#
_symmetry.space_group_name_H-M   'P 1'
#
loop_
_entity.id
_entity.type
_entity.pdbx_description
1 polymer ?
#
loop_
_entity_poly.entity_id
_entity_poly.type
_entity_poly.pdbx_seq_one_letter_code
_entity_poly.pdbx_strand_id
1 'polypeptide(L)'
;MKNGLPSKEFFNTIMRKVRGVPFSYVIEMTTGCKVIPVDEEKDREVLDEIYEAAKTVVEEVRDEDFGSLRPNEISNRLEDMLREKLNGVIPEHKIAGYPNIMIERRDKTYYIEVKLADEKKLGSSFRTFYYEPVEFAKVTRDASHIIVGFIHRERSIIGFKIIDASKIKVNLKCEFNTNNIELYKRENILREFSFSSRY
;
A
#
# COMPACT_ATOMS: atom_id res chain seq x y z
N MET A 1 1.31 -4.82 34.16
CA MET A 1 2.58 -4.23 33.69
C MET A 1 2.79 -2.92 34.44
N LYS A 2 3.94 -2.70 35.07
CA LYS A 2 4.24 -1.41 35.71
C LYS A 2 4.30 -0.33 34.63
N ASN A 3 3.48 0.72 34.80
CA ASN A 3 3.38 1.91 33.95
C ASN A 3 4.71 2.67 33.89
N GLY A 4 5.63 2.26 33.02
CA GLY A 4 6.80 3.04 32.66
C GLY A 4 6.56 3.72 31.32
N LEU A 5 6.59 5.06 31.28
CA LEU A 5 6.75 5.78 30.02
C LEU A 5 7.97 5.23 29.26
N PRO A 6 7.99 5.28 27.92
CA PRO A 6 9.13 4.79 27.16
C PRO A 6 10.44 5.45 27.60
N SER A 7 11.52 4.66 27.65
CA SER A 7 12.82 5.16 28.09
C SER A 7 13.45 6.11 27.07
N LYS A 8 14.41 6.94 27.50
CA LYS A 8 15.20 7.76 26.58
C LYS A 8 15.92 6.92 25.51
N GLU A 9 16.31 5.71 25.85
CA GLU A 9 16.94 4.77 24.92
C GLU A 9 15.98 4.30 23.81
N PHE A 10 14.71 4.06 24.16
CA PHE A 10 13.67 3.83 23.17
C PHE A 10 13.53 5.02 22.21
N PHE A 11 13.45 6.25 22.74
CA PHE A 11 13.39 7.46 21.90
C PHE A 11 14.62 7.60 21.00
N ASN A 12 15.82 7.34 21.52
CA ASN A 12 17.05 7.31 20.73
C ASN A 12 16.98 6.29 19.59
N THR A 13 16.26 5.19 19.77
CA THR A 13 16.07 4.15 18.76
C THR A 13 15.12 4.62 17.66
N ILE A 14 13.94 5.12 18.01
CA ILE A 14 12.93 5.54 17.02
C ILE A 14 13.30 6.86 16.30
N MET A 15 14.19 7.68 16.87
CA MET A 15 14.73 8.87 16.22
C MET A 15 15.80 8.56 15.16
N ARG A 16 16.38 7.35 15.16
CA ARG A 16 17.38 6.96 14.15
C ARG A 16 16.71 6.80 12.79
N LYS A 17 17.35 7.36 11.76
CA LYS A 17 16.92 7.20 10.37
C LYS A 17 17.34 5.83 9.87
N VAL A 18 16.37 4.96 9.60
CA VAL A 18 16.58 3.70 8.89
C VAL A 18 16.18 3.92 7.43
N ARG A 19 17.12 3.73 6.50
CA ARG A 19 16.93 4.03 5.08
C ARG A 19 17.50 2.94 4.18
N GLY A 20 16.92 2.79 3.00
CA GLY A 20 17.43 1.92 1.95
C GLY A 20 17.38 0.43 2.30
N VAL A 21 16.46 0.02 3.17
CA VAL A 21 16.32 -1.37 3.60
C VAL A 21 15.60 -2.15 2.49
N PRO A 22 16.09 -3.32 2.05
CA PRO A 22 15.36 -4.17 1.11
C PRO A 22 13.96 -4.48 1.66
N PHE A 23 12.93 -4.29 0.84
CA PHE A 23 11.57 -4.57 1.26
C PHE A 23 11.34 -6.06 1.52
N SER A 24 11.97 -6.93 0.74
CA SER A 24 12.00 -8.38 0.96
C SER A 24 12.47 -8.76 2.37
N TYR A 25 13.53 -8.12 2.86
CA TYR A 25 14.04 -8.31 4.22
C TYR A 25 13.03 -7.85 5.28
N VAL A 26 12.35 -6.72 5.05
CA VAL A 26 11.32 -6.22 5.98
C VAL A 26 10.17 -7.22 6.09
N ILE A 27 9.67 -7.76 4.98
CA ILE A 27 8.62 -8.78 4.99
C ILE A 27 9.07 -10.03 5.73
N GLU A 28 10.28 -10.53 5.45
CA GLU A 28 10.81 -11.72 6.13
C GLU A 28 10.89 -11.52 7.64
N MET A 29 11.40 -10.39 8.11
CA MET A 29 11.52 -10.11 9.54
C MET A 29 10.19 -9.87 10.25
N THR A 30 9.15 -9.46 9.53
CA THR A 30 7.85 -9.08 10.12
C THR A 30 6.79 -10.16 9.98
N THR A 31 6.99 -11.12 9.06
CA THR A 31 6.00 -12.18 8.75
C THR A 31 6.58 -13.59 8.84
N GLY A 32 7.91 -13.75 8.78
CA GLY A 32 8.59 -15.03 8.65
C GLY A 32 8.60 -15.61 7.23
N CYS A 33 7.93 -14.96 6.27
CA CYS A 33 7.84 -15.41 4.87
C CYS A 33 8.82 -14.69 3.95
N LYS A 34 9.29 -15.39 2.93
CA LYS A 34 10.22 -14.84 1.93
C LYS A 34 9.50 -14.20 0.75
N VAL A 35 10.02 -13.05 0.33
CA VAL A 35 9.68 -12.47 -0.98
C VAL A 35 10.61 -13.05 -2.03
N ILE A 36 10.06 -13.94 -2.87
CA ILE A 36 10.78 -14.60 -3.96
C ILE A 36 10.91 -13.59 -5.12
N PRO A 37 12.11 -13.37 -5.68
CA PRO A 37 12.27 -12.54 -6.87
C PRO A 37 11.48 -13.08 -8.05
N VAL A 38 10.86 -12.19 -8.83
CA VAL A 38 10.16 -12.57 -10.05
C VAL A 38 11.18 -13.04 -11.09
N ASP A 39 10.95 -14.22 -11.65
CA ASP A 39 11.74 -14.79 -12.73
C ASP A 39 11.01 -14.54 -14.05
N GLU A 40 11.50 -13.59 -14.87
CA GLU A 40 10.81 -13.14 -16.08
C GLU A 40 10.54 -14.28 -17.09
N GLU A 41 11.36 -15.33 -17.11
CA GLU A 41 11.14 -16.48 -17.98
C GLU A 41 10.12 -17.45 -17.38
N LYS A 42 10.30 -17.82 -16.10
CA LYS A 42 9.44 -18.82 -15.45
C LYS A 42 8.06 -18.28 -15.06
N ASP A 43 7.97 -16.99 -14.79
CA ASP A 43 6.74 -16.30 -14.37
C ASP A 43 6.08 -15.54 -15.54
N ARG A 44 6.61 -15.69 -16.77
CA ARG A 44 6.15 -14.98 -17.97
C ARG A 44 4.64 -15.02 -18.15
N GLU A 45 4.03 -16.20 -18.04
CA GLU A 45 2.59 -16.34 -18.26
C GLU A 45 1.75 -15.55 -17.25
N VAL A 46 2.20 -15.50 -15.98
CA VAL A 46 1.53 -14.70 -14.95
C VAL A 46 1.76 -13.21 -15.17
N LEU A 47 2.95 -12.83 -15.63
CA LEU A 47 3.23 -11.43 -16.00
C LEU A 47 2.39 -10.98 -17.19
N ASP A 48 2.23 -11.82 -18.21
CA ASP A 48 1.38 -11.56 -19.37
C ASP A 48 -0.10 -11.48 -18.95
N GLU A 49 -0.56 -12.37 -18.05
CA GLU A 49 -1.91 -12.32 -17.47
C GLU A 49 -2.17 -11.01 -16.71
N ILE A 50 -1.25 -10.61 -15.82
CA ILE A 50 -1.35 -9.36 -15.05
C ILE A 50 -1.32 -8.15 -15.99
N TYR A 51 -0.49 -8.19 -17.02
CA TYR A 51 -0.38 -7.13 -18.01
C TYR A 51 -1.70 -6.94 -18.76
N GLU A 52 -2.27 -8.00 -19.34
CA GLU A 52 -3.52 -7.89 -20.09
C GLU A 52 -4.69 -7.50 -19.17
N ALA A 53 -4.76 -8.05 -17.95
CA ALA A 53 -5.78 -7.65 -16.98
C ALA A 53 -5.69 -6.15 -16.63
N ALA A 54 -4.50 -5.65 -16.30
CA ALA A 54 -4.30 -4.24 -15.98
C ALA A 54 -4.57 -3.33 -17.19
N LYS A 55 -4.22 -3.77 -18.41
CA LYS A 55 -4.53 -3.04 -19.64
C LYS A 55 -6.04 -2.93 -19.85
N THR A 56 -6.79 -4.02 -19.69
CA THR A 56 -8.26 -3.97 -19.77
C THR A 56 -8.85 -3.04 -18.71
N VAL A 57 -8.30 -3.01 -17.47
CA VAL A 57 -8.75 -2.03 -16.46
C VAL A 57 -8.55 -0.60 -16.97
N VAL A 58 -7.39 -0.26 -17.53
CA VAL A 58 -7.12 1.08 -18.07
C VAL A 58 -8.07 1.42 -19.22
N GLU A 59 -8.34 0.46 -20.12
CA GLU A 59 -9.26 0.65 -21.25
C GLU A 59 -10.71 0.91 -20.78
N GLU A 60 -11.18 0.20 -19.76
CA GLU A 60 -12.53 0.34 -19.21
C GLU A 60 -12.74 1.68 -18.49
N VAL A 61 -11.74 2.18 -17.78
CA VAL A 61 -11.83 3.45 -17.03
C VAL A 61 -11.39 4.66 -17.84
N ARG A 62 -11.06 4.48 -19.13
CA ARG A 62 -10.45 5.52 -19.98
C ARG A 62 -11.28 6.79 -20.06
N ASP A 63 -12.59 6.63 -20.20
CA ASP A 63 -13.54 7.74 -20.38
C ASP A 63 -14.24 8.13 -19.06
N GLU A 64 -13.80 7.57 -17.94
CA GLU A 64 -14.36 7.91 -16.62
C GLU A 64 -13.76 9.20 -16.06
N ASP A 65 -14.65 10.08 -15.60
CA ASP A 65 -14.25 11.26 -14.84
C ASP A 65 -14.17 10.93 -13.34
N PHE A 66 -12.94 10.77 -12.85
CA PHE A 66 -12.66 10.61 -11.42
C PHE A 66 -12.60 11.95 -10.65
N GLY A 67 -13.05 13.06 -11.25
CA GLY A 67 -12.98 14.41 -10.70
C GLY A 67 -13.63 14.61 -9.32
N SER A 68 -14.64 13.80 -8.99
CA SER A 68 -15.33 13.82 -7.70
C SER A 68 -14.69 12.92 -6.64
N LEU A 69 -13.80 12.01 -7.02
CA LEU A 69 -13.25 10.97 -6.15
C LEU A 69 -11.91 11.37 -5.54
N ARG A 70 -11.69 10.93 -4.30
CA ARG A 70 -10.39 11.02 -3.63
C ARG A 70 -9.44 9.97 -4.22
N PRO A 71 -8.11 10.21 -4.25
CA PRO A 71 -7.16 9.24 -4.77
C PRO A 71 -7.28 7.82 -4.20
N ASN A 72 -7.61 7.68 -2.90
CA ASN A 72 -7.83 6.37 -2.30
C ASN A 72 -9.08 5.66 -2.84
N GLU A 73 -10.15 6.40 -3.13
CA GLU A 73 -11.38 5.82 -3.69
C GLU A 73 -11.14 5.33 -5.12
N ILE A 74 -10.38 6.10 -5.92
CA ILE A 74 -9.92 5.68 -7.25
C ILE A 74 -9.07 4.41 -7.13
N SER A 75 -8.10 4.38 -6.22
CA SER A 75 -7.21 3.22 -6.02
C SER A 75 -7.98 1.97 -5.62
N ASN A 76 -8.95 2.06 -4.70
CA ASN A 76 -9.78 0.93 -4.29
C ASN A 76 -10.60 0.37 -5.46
N ARG A 77 -11.14 1.25 -6.30
CA ARG A 77 -11.89 0.83 -7.48
C ARG A 77 -11.01 0.07 -8.48
N LEU A 78 -9.81 0.59 -8.76
CA LEU A 78 -8.85 -0.07 -9.65
C LEU A 78 -8.37 -1.41 -9.09
N GLU A 79 -8.21 -1.50 -7.77
CA GLU A 79 -7.92 -2.74 -7.06
C GLU A 79 -9.01 -3.79 -7.27
N ASP A 80 -10.28 -3.43 -7.06
CA ASP A 80 -11.40 -4.34 -7.26
C ASP A 80 -11.50 -4.84 -8.71
N MET A 81 -11.39 -3.92 -9.68
CA MET A 81 -11.42 -4.27 -11.10
C MET A 81 -10.28 -5.23 -11.48
N LEU A 82 -9.05 -4.96 -11.03
CA LEU A 82 -7.90 -5.83 -11.31
C LEU A 82 -8.07 -7.20 -10.64
N ARG A 83 -8.54 -7.22 -9.39
CA ARG A 83 -8.78 -8.45 -8.64
C ARG A 83 -9.79 -9.35 -9.34
N GLU A 84 -10.90 -8.78 -9.80
CA GLU A 84 -11.95 -9.51 -10.53
C GLU A 84 -11.39 -10.11 -11.83
N LYS A 85 -10.66 -9.33 -12.64
CA LYS A 85 -10.08 -9.82 -13.90
C LYS A 85 -9.06 -10.95 -13.70
N LEU A 86 -8.32 -10.91 -12.59
CA LEU A 86 -7.35 -11.94 -12.23
C LEU A 86 -7.97 -13.14 -11.51
N ASN A 87 -9.29 -13.14 -11.25
CA ASN A 87 -9.94 -14.11 -10.35
C ASN A 87 -9.16 -14.24 -9.01
N GLY A 88 -8.68 -13.10 -8.51
CA GLY A 88 -7.89 -13.03 -7.30
C GLY A 88 -8.75 -12.94 -6.04
N VAL A 89 -8.16 -13.32 -4.92
CA VAL A 89 -8.80 -13.23 -3.60
C VAL A 89 -8.15 -12.15 -2.75
N ILE A 90 -8.88 -11.65 -1.76
CA ILE A 90 -8.31 -10.78 -0.73
C ILE A 90 -7.56 -11.70 0.25
N PRO A 91 -6.23 -11.56 0.41
CA PRO A 91 -5.47 -12.47 1.28
C PRO A 91 -5.95 -12.37 2.74
N GLU A 92 -6.08 -13.51 3.39
CA GLU A 92 -6.59 -13.65 4.77
C GLU A 92 -7.97 -13.00 5.01
N HIS A 93 -8.74 -12.69 3.94
CA HIS A 93 -10.01 -11.97 4.00
C HIS A 93 -9.95 -10.62 4.73
N LYS A 94 -8.76 -10.01 4.82
CA LYS A 94 -8.55 -8.70 5.47
C LYS A 94 -8.55 -7.59 4.44
N ILE A 95 -9.52 -6.68 4.53
CA ILE A 95 -9.65 -5.55 3.57
C ILE A 95 -8.46 -4.59 3.70
N ALA A 96 -8.02 -4.28 4.92
CA ALA A 96 -6.92 -3.35 5.15
C ALA A 96 -5.56 -4.04 5.20
N GLY A 97 -4.53 -3.31 4.77
CA GLY A 97 -3.13 -3.73 4.85
C GLY A 97 -2.61 -4.38 3.57
N TYR A 98 -1.30 -4.65 3.58
CA TYR A 98 -0.56 -5.23 2.47
C TYR A 98 -0.57 -6.76 2.52
N PRO A 99 -0.75 -7.48 1.40
CA PRO A 99 -0.98 -7.00 0.03
C PRO A 99 -2.47 -6.92 -0.32
N ASN A 100 -2.83 -6.28 -1.43
CA ASN A 100 -4.22 -6.16 -1.90
C ASN A 100 -4.83 -7.49 -2.37
N ILE A 101 -4.16 -8.19 -3.28
CA ILE A 101 -4.68 -9.34 -4.01
C ILE A 101 -3.73 -10.54 -3.85
N MET A 102 -4.28 -11.74 -3.80
CA MET A 102 -3.55 -13.00 -3.91
C MET A 102 -4.08 -13.81 -5.09
N ILE A 103 -3.17 -14.33 -5.91
CA ILE A 103 -3.47 -15.31 -6.94
C ILE A 103 -2.56 -16.53 -6.79
N GLU A 104 -3.07 -17.69 -7.20
CA GLU A 104 -2.30 -18.93 -7.28
C GLU A 104 -2.28 -19.41 -8.72
N ARG A 105 -1.08 -19.71 -9.24
CA ARG A 105 -0.88 -20.19 -10.60
C ARG A 105 0.23 -21.23 -10.58
N ARG A 106 -0.02 -22.42 -11.14
CA ARG A 106 0.98 -23.50 -11.25
C ARG A 106 1.75 -23.75 -9.95
N ASP A 107 1.00 -23.90 -8.85
CA ASP A 107 1.53 -24.14 -7.49
C ASP A 107 2.41 -23.01 -6.91
N LYS A 108 2.46 -21.84 -7.56
CA LYS A 108 3.08 -20.63 -7.03
C LYS A 108 2.02 -19.65 -6.54
N THR A 109 2.32 -19.01 -5.41
CA THR A 109 1.54 -17.89 -4.88
C THR A 109 2.15 -16.57 -5.36
N TYR A 110 1.30 -15.64 -5.78
CA TYR A 110 1.69 -14.27 -6.10
C TYR A 110 0.84 -13.31 -5.27
N TYR A 111 1.51 -12.39 -4.59
CA TYR A 111 0.87 -11.28 -3.91
C TYR A 111 0.98 -10.03 -4.76
N ILE A 112 -0.16 -9.38 -5.01
CA ILE A 112 -0.24 -8.20 -5.86
C ILE A 112 -0.70 -7.01 -5.03
N GLU A 113 0.06 -5.93 -5.10
CA GLU A 113 -0.29 -4.64 -4.51
C GLU A 113 -0.68 -3.67 -5.62
N VAL A 114 -1.78 -2.95 -5.43
CA VAL A 114 -2.23 -1.91 -6.34
C VAL A 114 -1.84 -0.55 -5.79
N LYS A 115 -1.29 0.29 -6.67
CA LYS A 115 -0.97 1.68 -6.37
C LYS A 115 -1.50 2.61 -7.43
N LEU A 116 -1.86 3.81 -7.01
CA LEU A 116 -2.20 4.92 -7.87
C LEU A 116 -1.14 6.01 -7.74
N ALA A 117 -0.51 6.38 -8.86
CA ALA A 117 0.55 7.37 -8.91
C ALA A 117 0.22 8.50 -9.88
N ASP A 118 0.50 9.74 -9.46
CA ASP A 118 0.42 10.92 -10.31
C ASP A 118 1.60 10.93 -11.30
N GLU A 119 1.33 11.08 -12.60
CA GLU A 119 2.32 11.15 -13.67
C GLU A 119 3.44 12.17 -13.33
N LYS A 120 3.08 13.33 -12.78
CA LYS A 120 4.02 14.40 -12.43
C LYS A 120 4.91 14.05 -11.24
N LYS A 121 4.56 13.01 -10.47
CA LYS A 121 5.28 12.58 -9.26
C LYS A 121 6.07 11.28 -9.46
N LEU A 122 6.09 10.69 -10.65
CA LEU A 122 6.84 9.46 -10.92
C LEU A 122 8.35 9.60 -10.65
N GLY A 123 8.92 10.79 -10.86
CA GLY A 123 10.32 11.11 -10.54
C GLY A 123 10.52 11.69 -9.12
N SER A 124 9.48 11.71 -8.30
CA SER A 124 9.54 12.32 -6.97
C SER A 124 10.16 11.38 -5.93
N SER A 125 10.81 11.98 -4.92
CA SER A 125 11.26 11.27 -3.71
C SER A 125 10.17 11.18 -2.63
N PHE A 126 8.96 11.70 -2.88
CA PHE A 126 7.84 11.54 -1.96
C PHE A 126 7.46 10.05 -1.81
N ARG A 127 6.98 9.69 -0.61
CA ARG A 127 6.56 8.31 -0.31
C ARG A 127 5.31 7.96 -1.12
N THR A 128 5.40 6.91 -1.92
CA THR A 128 4.29 6.37 -2.73
C THR A 128 3.90 4.95 -2.32
N PHE A 129 4.76 4.27 -1.56
CA PHE A 129 4.55 2.93 -1.04
C PHE A 129 4.67 2.93 0.48
N TYR A 130 3.73 2.27 1.15
CA TYR A 130 3.65 2.17 2.59
C TYR A 130 3.42 0.71 2.95
N TYR A 131 4.23 0.21 3.88
CA TYR A 131 4.04 -1.07 4.53
C TYR A 131 4.05 -0.83 6.03
N GLU A 132 3.00 -1.29 6.70
CA GLU A 132 2.87 -1.27 8.14
C GLU A 132 2.96 -2.70 8.65
N PRO A 133 4.00 -3.05 9.43
CA PRO A 133 4.05 -4.33 10.11
C PRO A 133 2.89 -4.45 11.10
N VAL A 134 2.12 -5.53 10.99
CA VAL A 134 1.00 -5.84 11.89
C VAL A 134 1.16 -7.24 12.45
N GLU A 135 0.66 -7.47 13.66
CA GLU A 135 0.74 -8.77 14.35
C GLU A 135 0.15 -9.92 13.50
N PHE A 136 -0.98 -9.65 12.83
CA PHE A 136 -1.63 -10.61 11.94
C PHE A 136 -1.46 -10.19 10.48
N ALA A 137 -0.29 -10.47 9.91
CA ALA A 137 0.00 -10.18 8.51
C ALA A 137 -0.95 -10.89 7.53
N LYS A 138 -1.11 -10.31 6.33
CA LYS A 138 -1.82 -10.95 5.21
C LYS A 138 -0.90 -11.85 4.37
N VAL A 139 0.42 -11.69 4.52
CA VAL A 139 1.44 -12.55 3.89
C VAL A 139 1.64 -13.76 4.79
N THR A 140 1.24 -14.94 4.32
CA THR A 140 1.31 -16.20 5.08
C THR A 140 2.10 -17.30 4.36
N ARG A 141 2.72 -16.98 3.21
CA ARG A 141 3.46 -17.92 2.37
C ARG A 141 4.65 -17.25 1.70
N ASP A 142 5.69 -18.02 1.44
CA ASP A 142 6.77 -17.61 0.54
C ASP A 142 6.22 -17.43 -0.87
N ALA A 143 6.41 -16.26 -1.47
CA ALA A 143 5.72 -15.88 -2.70
C ALA A 143 6.45 -14.77 -3.46
N SER A 144 6.15 -14.64 -4.74
CA SER A 144 6.56 -13.47 -5.53
C SER A 144 5.60 -12.30 -5.26
N HIS A 145 6.15 -11.11 -5.04
CA HIS A 145 5.37 -9.92 -4.75
C HIS A 145 5.47 -8.93 -5.91
N ILE A 146 4.32 -8.60 -6.50
CA ILE A 146 4.21 -7.74 -7.68
C ILE A 146 3.43 -6.48 -7.29
N ILE A 147 3.89 -5.31 -7.74
CA ILE A 147 3.16 -4.06 -7.61
C ILE A 147 2.64 -3.65 -8.98
N VAL A 148 1.33 -3.43 -9.09
CA VAL A 148 0.71 -2.80 -10.26
C VAL A 148 0.44 -1.34 -9.91
N GLY A 149 1.30 -0.46 -10.43
CA GLY A 149 1.17 0.98 -10.26
C GLY A 149 0.41 1.60 -11.43
N PHE A 150 -0.88 1.86 -11.28
CA PHE A 150 -1.66 2.66 -12.20
C PHE A 150 -1.21 4.12 -12.16
N ILE A 151 -1.16 4.76 -13.32
CA ILE A 151 -0.68 6.13 -13.49
C ILE A 151 -1.86 6.99 -13.89
N HIS A 152 -2.04 8.11 -13.20
CA HIS A 152 -3.06 9.09 -13.54
C HIS A 152 -2.46 10.45 -13.92
N ARG A 153 -3.12 11.13 -14.85
CA ARG A 153 -2.89 12.53 -15.20
C ARG A 153 -4.22 13.26 -15.13
N GLU A 154 -4.28 14.32 -14.32
CA GLU A 154 -5.52 15.10 -14.13
C GLU A 154 -6.74 14.24 -13.74
N ARG A 155 -6.45 13.16 -12.99
CA ARG A 155 -7.40 12.13 -12.52
C ARG A 155 -7.90 11.14 -13.58
N SER A 156 -7.52 11.26 -14.85
CA SER A 156 -7.70 10.18 -15.82
C SER A 156 -6.59 9.14 -15.69
N ILE A 157 -6.93 7.85 -15.73
CA ILE A 157 -5.93 6.78 -15.75
C ILE A 157 -5.37 6.66 -17.16
N ILE A 158 -4.04 6.74 -17.29
CA ILE A 158 -3.35 6.81 -18.58
C ILE A 158 -2.44 5.61 -18.86
N GLY A 159 -2.30 4.70 -17.89
CA GLY A 159 -1.46 3.52 -18.04
C GLY A 159 -1.10 2.89 -16.70
N PHE A 160 -0.17 1.95 -16.72
CA PHE A 160 0.32 1.26 -15.53
C PHE A 160 1.78 0.84 -15.69
N LYS A 161 2.39 0.44 -14.57
CA LYS A 161 3.69 -0.23 -14.49
C LYS A 161 3.56 -1.47 -13.62
N ILE A 162 4.26 -2.54 -14.01
CA ILE A 162 4.41 -3.76 -13.20
C ILE A 162 5.81 -3.73 -12.59
N ILE A 163 5.91 -3.90 -11.28
CA ILE A 163 7.16 -3.78 -10.52
C ILE A 163 7.34 -5.03 -9.66
N ASP A 164 8.54 -5.59 -9.68
CA ASP A 164 8.97 -6.64 -8.75
C ASP A 164 9.32 -6.01 -7.39
N ALA A 165 8.54 -6.34 -6.36
CA ALA A 165 8.72 -5.78 -5.02
C ALA A 165 9.96 -6.33 -4.31
N SER A 166 10.56 -7.43 -4.77
CA SER A 166 11.84 -7.92 -4.24
C SER A 166 12.99 -6.94 -4.50
N LYS A 167 12.86 -6.09 -5.53
CA LYS A 167 13.89 -5.14 -5.99
C LYS A 167 13.79 -3.76 -5.31
N ILE A 168 12.70 -3.47 -4.58
CA ILE A 168 12.51 -2.15 -3.97
C ILE A 168 13.20 -2.02 -2.60
N LYS A 169 13.55 -0.78 -2.25
CA LYS A 169 14.08 -0.42 -0.94
C LYS A 169 13.15 0.56 -0.25
N VAL A 170 12.97 0.41 1.06
CA VAL A 170 12.09 1.23 1.90
C VAL A 170 12.87 1.94 3.00
N ASN A 171 12.25 2.99 3.53
CA ASN A 171 12.76 3.76 4.66
C ASN A 171 11.75 3.66 5.81
N LEU A 172 12.22 3.55 7.05
CA LEU A 172 11.35 3.60 8.21
C LEU A 172 11.05 5.05 8.59
N LYS A 173 9.77 5.38 8.79
CA LYS A 173 9.35 6.64 9.41
C LYS A 173 8.56 6.33 10.67
N CYS A 174 9.14 6.65 11.82
CA CYS A 174 8.45 6.61 13.11
C CYS A 174 7.70 7.93 13.30
N GLU A 175 6.39 7.88 13.59
CA GLU A 175 5.60 9.06 13.93
C GLU A 175 4.66 8.76 15.10
N PHE A 176 4.53 9.72 16.02
CA PHE A 176 3.48 9.70 17.04
C PHE A 176 2.25 10.37 16.45
N ASN A 177 1.09 9.76 16.67
CA ASN A 177 -0.19 10.31 16.24
C ASN A 177 -1.17 10.38 17.42
N THR A 178 -2.24 11.16 17.24
CA THR A 178 -3.39 11.18 18.13
C THR A 178 -4.65 11.35 17.28
N ASN A 179 -5.82 11.09 17.85
CA ASN A 179 -7.10 11.26 17.17
C ASN A 179 -7.82 12.55 17.62
N ASN A 180 -8.88 12.92 16.90
CA ASN A 180 -9.66 14.12 17.22
C ASN A 180 -10.30 14.05 18.62
N ILE A 181 -10.69 12.85 19.07
CA ILE A 181 -11.32 12.67 20.38
C ILE A 181 -10.34 13.07 21.49
N GLU A 182 -9.09 12.63 21.40
CA GLU A 182 -8.04 12.97 22.35
C GLU A 182 -7.65 14.44 22.24
N LEU A 183 -7.38 14.91 21.02
CA LEU A 183 -6.90 16.28 20.79
C LEU A 183 -7.89 17.34 21.31
N TYR A 184 -9.20 17.12 21.13
CA TYR A 184 -10.25 18.08 21.47
C TYR A 184 -10.99 17.74 22.78
N LYS A 185 -10.40 16.95 23.68
CA LYS A 185 -10.94 16.81 25.05
C LYS A 185 -11.07 18.19 25.69
N ARG A 186 -12.15 18.40 26.45
CA ARG A 186 -12.45 19.68 27.11
C ARG A 186 -11.29 20.20 27.97
N GLU A 187 -10.58 19.31 28.64
CA GLU A 187 -9.40 19.64 29.46
C GLU A 187 -8.18 20.10 28.65
N ASN A 188 -8.08 19.73 27.37
CA ASN A 188 -7.00 20.14 26.47
C ASN A 188 -7.27 21.51 25.81
N ILE A 189 -8.51 22.01 25.83
CA ILE A 189 -8.92 23.24 25.15
C ILE A 189 -8.60 24.46 26.04
N LEU A 190 -7.66 25.29 25.60
CA LEU A 190 -7.32 26.53 26.30
C LEU A 190 -8.28 27.68 25.98
N ARG A 191 -8.74 27.79 24.73
CA ARG A 191 -9.73 28.76 24.24
C ARG A 191 -10.43 28.18 23.03
N GLU A 192 -11.71 28.48 22.90
CA GLU A 192 -12.50 28.18 21.72
C GLU A 192 -13.32 29.41 21.32
N PHE A 193 -13.58 29.53 20.02
CA PHE A 193 -14.50 30.52 19.49
C PHE A 193 -15.47 29.79 18.58
N SER A 194 -16.77 29.94 18.85
CA SER A 194 -17.83 29.38 18.04
C SER A 194 -18.77 30.51 17.60
N PHE A 195 -19.13 30.50 16.32
CA PHE A 195 -20.31 31.23 15.87
C PHE A 195 -21.53 30.37 16.18
N SER A 196 -22.55 30.94 16.81
CA SER A 196 -23.89 30.34 16.78
C SER A 196 -24.48 30.60 15.40
N SER A 197 -24.43 29.63 14.50
CA SER A 197 -25.36 29.66 13.37
C SER A 197 -26.74 29.35 13.93
N ARG A 198 -27.57 30.38 14.12
CA ARG A 198 -29.02 30.17 14.18
C ARG A 198 -29.46 29.78 12.78
N TYR A 199 -29.53 28.49 12.49
CA TYR A 199 -30.47 27.87 11.55
C TYR A 199 -30.72 26.45 12.01
#